data_AF-A0A352Q649-F1
#
_entry.id   AF-A0A352Q649-F1
#
_cell.length_a   1.000
_cell.length_b   1.000
_cell.length_c   1.000
_cell.angle_alpha   90.00
_cell.angle_beta   90.00
_cell.angle_gamma   90.00
#
_symmetry.space_group_name_H-M   'P 1'
#
loop_
_entity.id
_entity.type
_entity.pdbx_description
1 polymer ?
#
loop_
_entity_poly.entity_id
_entity_poly.type
_entity_poly.pdbx_seq_one_letter_code
_entity_poly.pdbx_strand_id
1 'polypeptide(L)' 'MTNTKTPIKTTDPLLTHEVLHMTSFLMRSVDTELLEHPAIQKNEHWSTLAEKAHQALFDLYQSIGAASLPDGEQDR' A
#
# COMPACT_ATOMS: atom_id res chain seq x y z
N MET A 1 -7.01 28.89 13.74
CA MET A 1 -6.46 27.90 12.79
C MET A 1 -5.03 27.59 13.20
N THR A 2 -4.81 26.52 13.95
CA THR A 2 -3.45 26.02 14.25
C THR A 2 -3.40 24.59 13.79
N ASN A 3 -2.84 24.40 12.59
CA ASN A 3 -2.58 23.09 12.00
C ASN A 3 -1.41 22.46 12.79
N THR A 4 -1.72 21.63 13.77
CA THR A 4 -0.72 20.82 14.47
C THR A 4 -0.32 19.70 13.54
N LYS A 5 0.73 19.94 12.75
CA LYS A 5 1.45 18.91 12.02
C LYS A 5 2.12 18.02 13.07
N THR A 6 1.42 16.96 13.47
CA THR A 6 1.94 15.98 14.43
C THR A 6 3.25 15.42 13.86
N PRO A 7 4.38 15.48 14.58
CA PRO A 7 5.60 14.86 14.11
C PRO A 7 5.34 13.35 14.08
N ILE A 8 5.51 12.74 12.91
CA ILE A 8 5.40 11.29 12.75
C ILE A 8 6.52 10.70 13.60
N LYS A 9 6.15 10.26 14.80
CA LYS A 9 7.05 9.65 15.77
C LYS A 9 7.45 8.31 15.17
N THR A 10 8.74 8.08 15.01
CA THR A 10 9.38 6.87 14.44
C THR A 10 8.49 5.65 14.68
N THR A 11 7.85 5.16 13.62
CA THR A 11 6.95 4.01 13.69
C THR A 11 7.77 2.82 14.17
N ASP A 12 7.23 2.06 15.14
CA ASP A 12 7.86 0.84 15.65
C ASP A 12 8.30 -0.04 14.45
N PRO A 13 9.58 -0.43 14.32
CA PRO A 13 10.06 -1.20 13.18
C PRO A 13 9.29 -2.51 12.96
N LEU A 14 8.84 -3.18 14.03
CA LEU A 14 8.06 -4.41 13.92
C LEU A 14 6.66 -4.11 13.38
N LEU A 15 5.99 -3.08 13.90
CA LEU A 15 4.67 -2.67 13.41
C LEU A 15 4.73 -2.19 11.96
N THR A 16 5.83 -1.53 11.58
CA THR A 16 6.06 -1.06 10.21
C THR A 16 6.26 -2.24 9.26
N HIS A 17 7.05 -3.23 9.66
CA HIS A 17 7.21 -4.48 8.91
C HIS A 17 5.89 -5.23 8.78
N GLU A 18 5.12 -5.33 9.86
CA GLU A 18 3.81 -6.00 9.86
C GLU A 18 2.84 -5.32 8.88
N VAL A 19 2.73 -3.99 8.92
CA VAL A 19 1.82 -3.26 8.04
C VAL A 19 2.29 -3.30 6.57
N LEU A 20 3.60 -3.28 6.31
CA LEU A 20 4.17 -3.48 4.98
C LEU A 20 3.83 -4.88 4.43
N HIS A 21 4.00 -5.90 5.27
CA HIS A 21 3.66 -7.29 4.93
C HIS A 21 2.18 -7.44 4.62
N MET A 22 1.30 -6.93 5.48
CA MET A 22 -0.16 -7.04 5.28
C MET A 22 -0.63 -6.26 4.05
N THR A 23 -0.02 -5.11 3.76
CA THR A 23 -0.32 -4.34 2.54
C THR A 23 0.07 -5.15 1.29
N SER A 24 1.25 -5.77 1.29
CA SER A 24 1.70 -6.65 0.20
C SER A 24 0.78 -7.86 0.01
N PHE A 25 0.38 -8.50 1.12
CA PHE A 25 -0.56 -9.62 1.09
C PHE A 25 -1.89 -9.23 0.44
N LEU A 26 -2.50 -8.12 0.87
CA LEU A 26 -3.78 -7.66 0.33
C LEU A 26 -3.66 -7.23 -1.13
N MET A 27 -2.58 -6.53 -1.50
CA MET A 27 -2.31 -6.14 -2.89
C MET A 27 -2.29 -7.37 -3.79
N ARG A 28 -1.53 -8.41 -3.39
CA ARG A 28 -1.47 -9.68 -4.11
C ARG A 28 -2.83 -10.36 -4.19
N SER A 29 -3.61 -10.38 -3.11
CA SER A 29 -4.95 -10.99 -3.16
C SER A 29 -5.90 -10.25 -4.11
N VAL A 30 -5.81 -8.91 -4.21
CA VAL A 30 -6.60 -8.17 -5.21
C VAL A 30 -6.16 -8.55 -6.63
N ASP A 31 -4.85 -8.64 -6.87
CA ASP A 31 -4.28 -9.01 -8.16
C ASP A 31 -4.66 -10.44 -8.58
N THR A 32 -4.41 -11.44 -7.72
CA THR A 32 -4.53 -12.86 -8.10
C THR A 32 -5.92 -13.43 -7.93
N GLU A 33 -6.75 -12.87 -7.05
CA GLU A 33 -8.09 -13.41 -6.77
C GLU A 33 -9.19 -12.53 -7.33
N LEU A 34 -9.12 -11.21 -7.11
CA LEU A 34 -10.22 -10.33 -7.46
C LEU A 34 -10.20 -9.96 -8.95
N LEU A 35 -9.05 -9.52 -9.47
CA LEU A 35 -8.91 -9.15 -10.89
C LEU A 35 -9.05 -10.36 -11.82
N GLU A 36 -8.70 -11.56 -11.35
CA GLU A 36 -8.89 -12.81 -12.08
C GLU A 36 -10.32 -13.37 -11.99
N HIS A 37 -11.18 -12.79 -11.16
CA HIS A 37 -12.54 -13.29 -11.02
C HIS A 37 -13.39 -13.01 -12.27
N PRO A 38 -14.05 -14.02 -12.90
CA PRO A 38 -14.76 -13.82 -14.17
C PRO A 38 -15.87 -12.75 -14.14
N ALA A 39 -16.51 -12.53 -12.99
CA ALA A 39 -17.51 -11.46 -12.85
C ALA A 39 -16.90 -10.05 -12.86
N ILE A 40 -15.67 -9.89 -12.37
CA ILE A 40 -14.92 -8.64 -12.41
C ILE A 40 -14.47 -8.36 -13.85
N GLN A 41 -13.88 -9.36 -14.52
CA GLN A 41 -13.41 -9.23 -15.91
C GLN A 41 -14.53 -8.95 -16.92
N LYS A 42 -15.75 -9.46 -16.66
CA LYS A 42 -16.92 -9.23 -17.54
C LYS A 42 -17.57 -7.87 -17.35
N ASN A 43 -17.21 -7.12 -16.30
CA ASN A 43 -17.79 -5.82 -16.00
C ASN A 43 -16.68 -4.77 -15.93
N GLU A 44 -16.56 -3.97 -16.99
CA GLU A 44 -15.52 -2.94 -17.12
C GLU A 44 -15.47 -1.99 -15.93
N HIS A 45 -16.63 -1.53 -15.44
CA HIS A 45 -16.70 -0.65 -14.29
C HIS A 45 -16.13 -1.30 -13.02
N TRP A 46 -16.45 -2.58 -12.78
CA TRP A 46 -15.94 -3.32 -11.64
C TRP A 46 -14.45 -3.63 -11.78
N SER A 47 -13.97 -3.98 -12.98
CA SER A 47 -12.54 -4.15 -13.27
C SER A 47 -11.76 -2.88 -12.93
N THR A 48 -12.22 -1.72 -13.42
CA THR A 48 -11.61 -0.41 -13.12
C THR A 48 -11.59 -0.11 -11.61
N LEU A 49 -12.62 -0.50 -10.86
CA LEU A 49 -12.63 -0.32 -9.41
C LEU A 49 -11.62 -1.24 -8.70
N ALA A 50 -11.51 -2.50 -9.13
CA ALA A 50 -10.54 -3.45 -8.60
C ALA A 50 -9.09 -3.02 -8.91
N GLU A 51 -8.82 -2.53 -10.12
CA GLU A 51 -7.52 -1.97 -10.50
C GLU A 51 -7.15 -0.76 -9.64
N LYS A 52 -8.10 0.14 -9.35
CA LYS A 52 -7.88 1.27 -8.45
C LYS A 52 -7.57 0.84 -7.02
N ALA A 53 -8.24 -0.22 -6.53
CA ALA A 53 -7.95 -0.78 -5.21
C ALA A 53 -6.53 -1.36 -5.17
N HIS A 54 -6.12 -2.11 -6.20
CA HIS A 54 -4.75 -2.61 -6.34
C HIS A 54 -3.72 -1.45 -6.35
N GLN A 55 -3.96 -0.43 -7.16
CA GLN A 55 -3.06 0.74 -7.24
C GLN A 55 -2.94 1.47 -5.90
N ALA A 56 -4.04 1.66 -5.18
CA ALA A 56 -4.01 2.29 -3.86
C ALA A 56 -3.19 1.47 -2.84
N LEU A 57 -3.26 0.14 -2.90
CA LEU A 57 -2.44 -0.75 -2.06
C LEU A 57 -0.96 -0.69 -2.44
N PHE A 58 -0.65 -0.59 -3.74
CA PHE A 58 0.71 -0.37 -4.22
C PHE A 58 1.28 0.96 -3.71
N ASP A 59 0.53 2.05 -3.83
CA ASP A 59 0.95 3.37 -3.37
C ASP A 59 1.17 3.39 -1.85
N LEU A 60 0.33 2.68 -1.09
CA LEU A 60 0.49 2.49 0.35
C LEU A 60 1.77 1.68 0.66
N TYR A 61 2.01 0.58 -0.05
CA TYR A 61 3.21 -0.23 0.11
C TYR A 61 4.49 0.60 -0.10
N GLN A 62 4.55 1.40 -1.17
CA GLN A 62 5.68 2.30 -1.44
C GLN A 62 5.84 3.35 -0.35
N SER A 63 4.74 3.92 0.14
CA SER A 63 4.77 4.94 1.19
C SER A 63 5.30 4.39 2.53
N ILE A 64 4.90 3.18 2.90
CA ILE A 64 5.41 2.50 4.10
C ILE A 64 6.90 2.16 3.93
N GLY A 65 7.28 1.62 2.77
CA GLY A 65 8.67 1.29 2.45
C GLY A 65 9.60 2.51 2.51
N ALA A 66 9.18 3.63 1.91
CA ALA A 66 9.93 4.88 1.94
C ALA A 66 10.09 5.44 3.37
N ALA A 67 9.05 5.33 4.20
CA ALA A 67 9.11 5.77 5.60
C ALA A 67 9.95 4.84 6.51
N SER A 68 10.26 3.63 6.05
CA SER A 68 11.06 2.63 6.79
C SER A 68 12.56 2.76 6.56
N LEU A 69 12.98 3.50 5.53
CA LEU A 69 14.39 3.74 5.25
C LEU A 69 14.94 4.76 6.28
N PRO A 70 16.07 4.47 6.96
CA PRO A 70 16.72 5.47 7.80
C PRO A 70 17.17 6.65 6.93
N ASP A 71 17.02 7.87 7.45
CA ASP A 71 17.58 9.10 6.86
C ASP A 71 19.11 8.96 6.72
N GLY A 72 19.59 8.40 5.61
CA GLY A 72 21.03 8.16 5.42
C GLY A 72 21.47 7.17 4.36
N GLU A 73 20.60 6.34 3.78
CA GLU A 73 20.97 5.46 2.65
C GLU A 73 20.46 6.00 1.30
N GLN A 74 20.85 7.25 1.01
CA GLN A 74 21.08 7.71 -0.36
C GLN A 74 22.60 7.87 -0.55
N ASP A 75 23.33 6.76 -0.54
CA ASP A 75 24.69 6.72 -1.10
C ASP A 75 25.10 5.27 -1.38
N ARG A 76 24.93 4.83 -2.63
CA ARG A 76 25.87 4.04 -3.45
C ARG A 76 25.25 3.58 -4.76
#